data_AF-A0A660MKY3-F1
#
_entry.id   AF-A0A660MKY3-F1
#
_cell.length_a   1.000
_cell.length_b   1.000
_cell.length_c   1.000
_cell.angle_alpha   90.00
_cell.angle_beta   90.00
_cell.angle_gamma   90.00
#
_symmetry.space_group_name_H-M   'P 1'
#
loop_
_entity.id
_entity.type
_entity.pdbx_description
1 polymer ?
#
loop_
_entity_poly.entity_id
_entity_poly.type
_entity_poly.pdbx_seq_one_letter_code
_entity_poly.pdbx_strand_id
1 'polypeptide(L)'
;MNDIPHHAFRALRFTLKLGMIVYILLAAAAYTRLDSILAQYMLADAMKSYRRLPGLTAILALLPVFLIFANKIVDNAARIRAGLQDEPIPFSMNSILELRVLRHFSLVVFAIGFVVGVSIYTLEQILGLSSASVGILFTLFNIITGFLAPAMILSFLHHETASSIIAPNLVHDAIVEIGISRYITLIMIGGAVLGAIIALNHYVVAPKALEKIASDWFVQQRSGRDGLPFSFYVYHFAFNISLVTTGTFISNLFAFYFPRADEDSDESFQYGMDAAAREAITATLAGHGVSAPQSARADAEPLPDFSLLAAADTRNMGIETQKAFALALARADALLKSNKIDAGLALLAPFADETHDAAAYFPAYQRIYALKPQYELLQRLIAAAAHGHLPSYTLIRPELECIDPADLPADSVLPLAQFAARQQHYKMVLALTRQFAKNHPNHAQLIDIYILAARALAKSGAADKAQQLLQQLLARYPDHAKTAQIRHTLNLLQNQE
;
A
#
# COMPACT_ATOMS: atom_id res chain seq x y z
N MET A 1 -11.81 -2.60 -11.70
CA MET A 1 -11.03 -2.06 -12.85
C MET A 1 -11.31 -0.57 -13.13
N ASN A 2 -12.39 0.03 -12.60
CA ASN A 2 -12.75 1.43 -12.90
C ASN A 2 -11.87 2.50 -12.23
N ASP A 3 -11.01 2.15 -11.28
CA ASP A 3 -10.23 3.14 -10.51
C ASP A 3 -8.79 3.35 -10.99
N ILE A 4 -8.30 2.59 -11.98
CA ILE A 4 -6.93 2.70 -12.51
C ILE A 4 -6.58 4.13 -12.96
N PRO A 5 -7.43 4.82 -13.75
CA PRO A 5 -7.13 6.20 -14.17
C PRO A 5 -7.00 7.16 -12.98
N HIS A 6 -7.81 6.95 -11.94
CA HIS A 6 -7.81 7.78 -10.73
C HIS A 6 -6.54 7.55 -9.90
N HIS A 7 -6.14 6.30 -9.68
CA HIS A 7 -4.89 5.96 -8.99
C HIS A 7 -3.66 6.38 -9.80
N ALA A 8 -3.70 6.29 -11.13
CA ALA A 8 -2.65 6.81 -12.00
C ALA A 8 -2.50 8.32 -11.87
N PHE A 9 -3.59 9.09 -11.83
CA PHE A 9 -3.51 10.52 -11.60
C PHE A 9 -2.92 10.87 -10.23
N ARG A 10 -3.32 10.14 -9.17
CA ARG A 10 -2.75 10.30 -7.83
C ARG A 10 -1.26 9.94 -7.77
N ALA A 11 -0.85 8.86 -8.42
CA ALA A 11 0.55 8.44 -8.53
C ALA A 11 1.40 9.47 -9.28
N LEU A 12 0.87 10.05 -10.35
CA LEU A 12 1.53 11.12 -11.09
C LEU A 12 1.71 12.36 -10.21
N ARG A 13 0.63 12.82 -9.56
CA ARG A 13 0.68 13.97 -8.65
C ARG A 13 1.67 13.75 -7.50
N PHE A 14 1.72 12.54 -6.94
CA PHE A 14 2.65 12.18 -5.88
C PHE A 14 4.11 12.19 -6.39
N THR A 15 4.36 11.64 -7.58
CA THR A 15 5.68 11.62 -8.23
C THR A 15 6.21 13.04 -8.52
N LEU A 16 5.31 13.98 -8.83
CA LEU A 16 5.64 15.37 -9.11
C LEU A 16 5.72 16.28 -7.87
N LYS A 17 5.65 15.72 -6.65
CA LYS A 17 5.88 16.51 -5.44
C LYS A 17 7.34 16.95 -5.34
N LEU A 18 7.56 18.16 -4.84
CA LEU A 18 8.90 18.77 -4.71
C LEU A 18 9.92 17.84 -4.03
N GLY A 19 9.51 17.20 -2.93
CA GLY A 19 10.37 16.23 -2.24
C GLY A 19 10.84 15.11 -3.16
N MET A 20 9.94 14.50 -3.96
CA MET A 20 10.30 13.42 -4.87
C MET A 20 11.11 13.89 -6.08
N ILE A 21 10.80 15.07 -6.63
CA ILE A 21 11.55 15.67 -7.74
C ILE A 21 13.04 15.79 -7.39
N VAL A 22 13.38 16.21 -6.17
CA VAL A 22 14.78 16.30 -5.73
C VAL A 22 15.48 14.94 -5.78
N TYR A 23 14.85 13.88 -5.29
CA TYR A 23 15.42 12.52 -5.35
C TYR A 23 15.54 12.01 -6.79
N ILE A 24 14.55 12.29 -7.65
CA ILE A 24 14.59 11.95 -9.08
C ILE A 24 15.77 12.63 -9.76
N LEU A 25 15.98 13.94 -9.52
CA LEU A 25 17.09 14.70 -10.11
C LEU A 25 18.45 14.18 -9.63
N LEU A 26 18.58 13.88 -8.33
CA LEU A 26 19.81 13.31 -7.77
C LEU A 26 20.13 11.93 -8.36
N ALA A 27 19.12 11.05 -8.46
CA ALA A 27 19.29 9.73 -9.06
C ALA A 27 19.62 9.84 -10.56
N ALA A 28 18.95 10.71 -11.31
CA ALA A 28 19.24 10.94 -12.73
C ALA A 28 20.67 11.47 -12.96
N ALA A 29 21.16 12.36 -12.09
CA ALA A 29 22.54 12.83 -12.12
C ALA A 29 23.53 11.70 -11.81
N ALA A 30 23.23 10.84 -10.84
CA ALA A 30 24.05 9.68 -10.50
C ALA A 30 24.10 8.66 -11.65
N TYR A 31 22.97 8.34 -12.29
CA TYR A 31 22.93 7.50 -13.50
C TYR A 31 23.72 8.11 -14.65
N THR A 32 23.58 9.42 -14.88
CA THR A 32 24.36 10.12 -15.92
C THR A 32 25.86 10.07 -15.64
N ARG A 33 26.25 10.16 -14.36
CA ARG A 33 27.65 9.97 -13.97
C ARG A 33 28.10 8.53 -14.20
N LEU A 34 27.26 7.54 -13.89
CA LEU A 34 27.56 6.13 -14.17
C LEU A 34 27.75 5.88 -15.68
N ASP A 35 26.85 6.39 -16.52
CA ASP A 35 26.95 6.32 -17.99
C ASP A 35 28.25 6.94 -18.49
N SER A 36 28.65 8.08 -17.93
CA SER A 36 29.91 8.74 -18.30
C SER A 36 31.14 7.90 -17.94
N ILE A 37 31.10 7.17 -16.83
CA ILE A 37 32.18 6.27 -16.42
C ILE A 37 32.24 5.09 -17.39
N LEU A 38 31.10 4.46 -17.67
CA LEU A 38 30.98 3.33 -18.60
C LEU A 38 31.45 3.72 -20.01
N ALA A 39 31.03 4.87 -20.52
CA ALA A 39 31.46 5.37 -21.83
C ALA A 39 32.97 5.63 -21.89
N GLN A 40 33.57 6.14 -20.82
CA GLN A 40 35.03 6.32 -20.74
C GLN A 40 35.77 4.98 -20.73
N TYR A 41 35.25 3.96 -20.05
CA TYR A 41 35.78 2.59 -20.11
C TYR A 41 35.72 2.01 -21.53
N MET A 42 34.57 2.11 -22.19
CA MET A 42 34.42 1.62 -23.57
C MET A 42 35.34 2.34 -24.55
N LEU A 43 35.49 3.66 -24.43
CA LEU A 43 36.40 4.44 -25.28
C LEU A 43 37.87 4.09 -25.02
N ALA A 44 38.26 3.88 -23.77
CA ALA A 44 39.63 3.49 -23.42
C ALA A 44 39.98 2.11 -23.98
N ASP A 45 39.07 1.16 -23.89
CA ASP A 45 39.23 -0.18 -24.44
C ASP A 45 39.34 -0.14 -25.97
N ALA A 46 38.42 0.56 -26.63
CA ALA A 46 38.43 0.74 -28.09
C ALA A 46 39.72 1.42 -28.60
N MET A 47 40.24 2.40 -27.86
CA MET A 47 41.49 3.10 -28.20
C MET A 47 42.76 2.41 -27.67
N LYS A 48 42.64 1.29 -26.95
CA LYS A 48 43.74 0.63 -26.22
C LYS A 48 44.54 1.62 -25.35
N SER A 49 43.87 2.64 -24.81
CA SER A 49 44.46 3.76 -24.09
C SER A 49 43.80 3.91 -22.73
N TYR A 50 44.46 3.39 -21.69
CA TYR A 50 43.94 3.34 -20.32
C TYR A 50 44.29 4.60 -19.50
N ARG A 51 44.63 5.70 -20.17
CA ARG A 51 45.11 6.90 -19.51
C ARG A 51 43.91 7.63 -18.86
N ARG A 52 43.77 7.48 -17.53
CA ARG A 52 42.77 8.11 -16.64
C ARG A 52 41.35 7.52 -16.72
N LEU A 53 41.21 6.24 -16.36
CA LEU A 53 39.90 5.66 -16.11
C LEU A 53 39.40 5.99 -14.70
N PRO A 54 38.11 6.32 -14.51
CA PRO A 54 37.53 6.44 -13.18
C PRO A 54 37.61 5.10 -12.46
N GLY A 55 38.45 5.00 -11.42
CA GLY A 55 38.62 3.74 -10.68
C GLY A 55 37.32 3.28 -10.01
N LEU A 56 37.34 2.05 -9.47
CA LEU A 56 36.24 1.46 -8.67
C LEU A 56 35.67 2.44 -7.62
N THR A 57 36.51 3.31 -7.07
CA THR A 57 36.14 4.37 -6.13
C THR A 57 35.08 5.34 -6.66
N ALA A 58 35.11 5.67 -7.96
CA ALA A 58 34.14 6.56 -8.58
C ALA A 58 32.75 5.92 -8.70
N ILE A 59 32.68 4.61 -8.92
CA ILE A 59 31.42 3.84 -8.96
C ILE A 59 30.89 3.66 -7.53
N LEU A 60 31.77 3.29 -6.58
CA LEU A 60 31.40 3.14 -5.17
C LEU A 60 30.90 4.45 -4.55
N ALA A 61 31.41 5.61 -4.99
CA ALA A 61 30.93 6.92 -4.54
C ALA A 61 29.47 7.21 -4.93
N LEU A 62 28.92 6.54 -5.95
CA LEU A 62 27.53 6.69 -6.38
C LEU A 62 26.56 5.80 -5.58
N LEU A 63 27.07 4.72 -4.98
CA LEU A 63 26.27 3.73 -4.25
C LEU A 63 25.36 4.36 -3.17
N PRO A 64 25.83 5.31 -2.32
CA PRO A 64 24.96 5.92 -1.33
C PRO A 64 23.75 6.64 -1.94
N VAL A 65 23.92 7.27 -3.11
CA VAL A 65 22.83 7.98 -3.80
C VAL A 65 21.76 6.99 -4.27
N PHE A 66 22.17 5.86 -4.85
CA PHE A 66 21.24 4.82 -5.28
C PHE A 66 20.52 4.15 -4.09
N LEU A 67 21.22 3.88 -2.99
CA LEU A 67 20.61 3.31 -1.79
C LEU A 67 19.63 4.28 -1.12
N ILE A 68 19.97 5.56 -1.02
CA ILE A 68 19.07 6.61 -0.51
C ILE A 68 17.82 6.70 -1.39
N PHE A 69 18.00 6.69 -2.71
CA PHE A 69 16.88 6.72 -3.65
C PHE A 69 15.98 5.48 -3.50
N ALA A 70 16.55 4.28 -3.43
CA ALA A 70 15.81 3.04 -3.26
C ALA A 70 15.04 3.02 -1.92
N ASN A 71 15.67 3.44 -0.83
CA ASN A 71 15.00 3.61 0.46
C ASN A 71 13.84 4.61 0.38
N LYS A 72 14.00 5.68 -0.40
CA LYS A 72 12.94 6.67 -0.58
C LYS A 72 11.73 6.11 -1.29
N ILE A 73 11.92 5.23 -2.28
CA ILE A 73 10.82 4.53 -2.95
C ILE A 73 10.02 3.68 -1.94
N VAL A 74 10.70 2.94 -1.07
CA VAL A 74 10.05 2.10 -0.06
C VAL A 74 9.34 2.93 1.01
N ASP A 75 9.99 3.97 1.52
CA ASP A 75 9.43 4.90 2.51
C ASP A 75 8.20 5.65 1.94
N ASN A 76 8.23 6.02 0.66
CA ASN A 76 7.08 6.59 -0.03
C ASN A 76 5.94 5.59 -0.21
N ALA A 77 6.25 4.32 -0.50
CA ALA A 77 5.23 3.28 -0.56
C ALA A 77 4.55 3.06 0.80
N ALA A 78 5.33 3.05 1.89
CA ALA A 78 4.79 3.06 3.25
C ALA A 78 3.92 4.30 3.52
N ARG A 79 4.32 5.47 2.98
CA ARG A 79 3.55 6.72 3.09
C ARG A 79 2.20 6.68 2.41
N ILE A 80 2.15 6.12 1.20
CA ILE A 80 0.91 5.94 0.45
C ILE A 80 0.01 4.93 1.19
N ARG A 81 0.58 3.81 1.66
CA ARG A 81 -0.13 2.79 2.44
C ARG A 81 -0.71 3.34 3.76
N ALA A 82 -0.01 4.28 4.40
CA ALA A 82 -0.45 4.94 5.63
C ALA A 82 -1.46 6.11 5.40
N GLY A 83 -1.93 6.33 4.18
CA GLY A 83 -2.90 7.39 3.88
C GLY A 83 -2.31 8.81 3.87
N LEU A 84 -0.99 8.96 3.95
CA LEU A 84 -0.30 10.27 4.00
C LEU A 84 0.06 10.78 2.60
N GLN A 85 -0.64 10.34 1.55
CA GLN A 85 -0.36 10.70 0.16
C GLN A 85 -0.61 12.18 -0.17
N ASP A 86 -1.35 12.93 0.65
CA ASP A 86 -1.64 14.35 0.39
C ASP A 86 -0.63 15.28 1.09
N GLU A 87 0.10 14.79 2.07
CA GLU A 87 1.08 15.57 2.82
C GLU A 87 2.39 15.83 2.03
N PRO A 88 3.13 16.91 2.32
CA PRO A 88 4.43 17.15 1.70
C PRO A 88 5.41 16.00 1.94
N ILE A 89 6.17 15.62 0.91
CA ILE A 89 7.23 14.60 1.04
C ILE A 89 8.47 15.26 1.68
N PRO A 90 8.94 14.78 2.83
CA PRO A 90 10.13 15.32 3.50
C PRO A 90 11.39 15.11 2.67
N PHE A 91 12.33 16.05 2.78
CA PHE A 91 13.70 15.92 2.26
C PHE A 91 14.59 15.02 3.13
N SER A 92 14.10 14.58 4.29
CA SER A 92 14.80 13.62 5.13
C SER A 92 14.87 12.24 4.47
N MET A 93 15.94 11.49 4.80
CA MET A 93 16.19 10.13 4.29
C MET A 93 15.05 9.16 4.60
N ASN A 94 14.29 9.42 5.66
CA ASN A 94 13.15 8.63 6.08
C ASN A 94 11.98 9.54 6.48
N SER A 95 10.76 9.04 6.32
CA SER A 95 9.54 9.75 6.66
C SER A 95 8.66 8.96 7.62
N ILE A 96 8.35 7.71 7.29
CA ILE A 96 7.52 6.83 8.12
C ILE A 96 8.38 5.72 8.69
N LEU A 97 9.22 5.12 7.84
CA LEU A 97 10.03 3.99 8.26
C LEU A 97 11.20 4.48 9.12
N GLU A 98 11.57 3.69 10.13
CA GLU A 98 12.77 3.96 10.89
C GLU A 98 14.02 3.68 10.04
N LEU A 99 15.10 4.43 10.28
CA LEU A 99 16.39 4.18 9.64
C LEU A 99 16.90 2.75 9.84
N ARG A 100 16.58 2.13 10.98
CA ARG A 100 16.92 0.73 11.28
C ARG A 100 16.28 -0.23 10.28
N VAL A 101 15.01 0.01 9.94
CA VAL A 101 14.24 -0.79 8.98
C VAL A 101 14.79 -0.58 7.57
N LEU A 102 14.99 0.68 7.16
CA LEU A 102 15.56 1.02 5.84
C LEU A 102 16.97 0.42 5.62
N ARG A 103 17.75 0.24 6.69
CA ARG A 103 19.05 -0.44 6.60
C ARG A 103 18.92 -1.90 6.14
N HIS A 104 17.88 -2.63 6.56
CA HIS A 104 17.64 -4.00 6.07
C HIS A 104 17.38 -4.00 4.57
N PHE A 105 16.55 -3.06 4.08
CA PHE A 105 16.29 -2.92 2.65
C PHE A 105 17.56 -2.56 1.87
N SER A 106 18.32 -1.57 2.35
CA SER A 106 19.60 -1.16 1.75
C SER A 106 20.60 -2.31 1.68
N LEU A 107 20.69 -3.13 2.72
CA LEU A 107 21.60 -4.27 2.77
C LEU A 107 21.27 -5.30 1.67
N VAL A 108 19.98 -5.57 1.46
CA VAL A 108 19.54 -6.52 0.43
C VAL A 108 19.75 -5.95 -0.97
N VAL A 109 19.40 -4.69 -1.22
CA VAL A 109 19.66 -4.04 -2.51
C VAL A 109 21.16 -4.04 -2.82
N PHE A 110 22.00 -3.74 -1.83
CA PHE A 110 23.46 -3.84 -1.96
C PHE A 110 23.92 -5.28 -2.25
N ALA A 111 23.42 -6.27 -1.50
CA ALA A 111 23.78 -7.66 -1.69
C ALA A 111 23.38 -8.19 -3.08
N ILE A 112 22.18 -7.85 -3.56
CA ILE A 112 21.72 -8.18 -4.92
C ILE A 112 22.66 -7.53 -5.94
N GLY A 113 22.94 -6.23 -5.82
CA GLY A 113 23.85 -5.53 -6.74
C GLY A 113 25.26 -6.13 -6.75
N PHE A 114 25.78 -6.51 -5.58
CA PHE A 114 27.09 -7.16 -5.45
C PHE A 114 27.10 -8.54 -6.10
N VAL A 115 26.11 -9.39 -5.81
CA VAL A 115 25.98 -10.73 -6.41
C VAL A 115 25.87 -10.63 -7.93
N VAL A 116 25.07 -9.69 -8.45
CA VAL A 116 24.91 -9.48 -9.88
C VAL A 116 26.22 -9.03 -10.51
N GLY A 117 26.95 -8.09 -9.89
CA GLY A 117 28.25 -7.64 -10.36
C GLY A 117 29.30 -8.76 -10.42
N VAL A 118 29.40 -9.58 -9.37
CA VAL A 118 30.28 -10.77 -9.33
C VAL A 118 29.86 -11.80 -10.37
N SER A 119 28.55 -11.99 -10.57
CA SER A 119 28.02 -12.92 -11.57
C SER A 119 28.38 -12.49 -12.99
N ILE A 120 28.24 -11.22 -13.33
CA ILE A 120 28.65 -10.64 -14.63
C ILE A 120 30.14 -10.92 -14.87
N TYR A 121 31.00 -10.57 -13.90
CA TYR A 121 32.43 -10.80 -14.00
C TYR A 121 32.77 -12.27 -14.20
N THR A 122 32.14 -13.16 -13.42
CA THR A 122 32.37 -14.61 -13.49
C THR A 122 31.94 -15.17 -14.85
N LEU A 123 30.77 -14.76 -15.36
CA LEU A 123 30.27 -15.23 -16.64
C LEU A 123 31.17 -14.80 -17.81
N GLU A 124 31.62 -13.54 -17.83
CA GLU A 124 32.48 -13.04 -18.92
C GLU A 124 33.92 -13.56 -18.80
N GLN A 125 34.55 -13.43 -17.63
CA GLN A 125 36.00 -13.63 -17.49
C GLN A 125 36.39 -15.07 -17.13
N ILE A 126 35.54 -15.80 -16.42
CA ILE A 126 35.85 -17.16 -15.96
C ILE A 126 35.20 -18.20 -16.86
N LEU A 127 33.93 -18.00 -17.20
CA LEU A 127 33.16 -18.93 -18.05
C LEU A 127 33.27 -18.61 -19.55
N GLY A 128 33.89 -17.47 -19.90
CA GLY A 128 34.17 -17.09 -21.29
C GLY A 128 32.93 -16.80 -22.12
N LEU A 129 31.79 -16.45 -21.49
CA LEU A 129 30.60 -16.04 -22.23
C LEU A 129 30.88 -14.72 -22.96
N SER A 130 30.31 -14.58 -24.16
CA SER A 130 30.37 -13.32 -24.88
C SER A 130 29.65 -12.21 -24.10
N SER A 131 30.16 -10.98 -24.19
CA SER A 131 29.53 -9.83 -23.52
C SER A 131 28.08 -9.61 -23.98
N ALA A 132 27.75 -9.98 -25.22
CA ALA A 132 26.36 -9.97 -25.71
C ALA A 132 25.47 -10.94 -24.93
N SER A 133 25.93 -12.16 -24.68
CA SER A 133 25.19 -13.17 -23.90
C SER A 133 24.98 -12.74 -22.45
N VAL A 134 26.03 -12.18 -21.82
CA VAL A 134 25.94 -11.68 -20.44
C VAL A 134 25.03 -10.46 -20.37
N GLY A 135 25.08 -9.57 -21.37
CA GLY A 135 24.16 -8.44 -21.51
C GLY A 135 22.70 -8.88 -21.62
N ILE A 136 22.39 -9.93 -22.38
CA ILE A 136 21.03 -10.50 -22.47
C ILE A 136 20.58 -11.02 -21.09
N LEU A 137 21.42 -11.80 -20.42
CA LEU A 137 21.08 -12.36 -19.11
C LEU A 137 20.86 -11.26 -18.05
N PHE A 138 21.73 -10.26 -18.03
CA PHE A 138 21.57 -9.09 -17.16
C PHE A 138 20.29 -8.32 -17.47
N THR A 139 19.93 -8.16 -18.74
CA THR A 139 18.67 -7.51 -19.14
C THR A 139 17.46 -8.30 -18.65
N LEU A 140 17.46 -9.63 -18.85
CA LEU A 140 16.39 -10.50 -18.34
C LEU A 140 16.26 -10.42 -16.82
N PHE A 141 17.38 -10.43 -16.10
CA PHE A 141 17.40 -10.27 -14.65
C PHE A 141 16.75 -8.95 -14.20
N ASN A 142 17.10 -7.83 -14.84
CA ASN A 142 16.51 -6.52 -14.54
C ASN A 142 15.01 -6.47 -14.84
N ILE A 143 14.57 -7.09 -15.95
CA ILE A 143 13.14 -7.18 -16.30
C ILE A 143 12.38 -7.96 -15.21
N ILE A 144 12.88 -9.14 -14.85
CA ILE A 144 12.25 -10.01 -13.83
C ILE A 144 12.20 -9.29 -12.47
N THR A 145 13.31 -8.69 -12.07
CA THR A 145 13.41 -7.99 -10.78
C THR A 145 12.52 -6.73 -10.79
N GLY A 146 12.44 -6.01 -11.91
CA GLY A 146 11.52 -4.88 -12.07
C GLY A 146 10.05 -5.28 -11.94
N PHE A 147 9.66 -6.43 -12.50
CA PHE A 147 8.30 -6.97 -12.35
C PHE A 147 8.00 -7.53 -10.96
N LEU A 148 9.01 -7.99 -10.22
CA LEU A 148 8.84 -8.45 -8.83
C LEU A 148 8.96 -7.31 -7.82
N ALA A 149 9.60 -6.19 -8.17
CA ALA A 149 9.93 -5.11 -7.24
C ALA A 149 8.75 -4.61 -6.40
N PRO A 150 7.55 -4.36 -6.97
CA PRO A 150 6.41 -3.93 -6.17
C PRO A 150 6.00 -4.96 -5.09
N ALA A 151 5.96 -6.25 -5.43
CA ALA A 151 5.64 -7.30 -4.47
C ALA A 151 6.75 -7.49 -3.43
N MET A 152 8.02 -7.38 -3.82
CA MET A 152 9.14 -7.40 -2.88
C MET A 152 9.08 -6.23 -1.88
N ILE A 153 8.68 -5.04 -2.34
CA ILE A 153 8.47 -3.87 -1.49
C ILE A 153 7.31 -4.13 -0.52
N LEU A 154 6.16 -4.61 -0.99
CA LEU A 154 5.02 -4.90 -0.12
C LEU A 154 5.34 -5.98 0.92
N SER A 155 5.97 -7.08 0.51
CA SER A 155 6.44 -8.13 1.42
C SER A 155 7.35 -7.57 2.52
N PHE A 156 8.27 -6.67 2.14
CA PHE A 156 9.13 -5.98 3.09
C PHE A 156 8.38 -5.06 4.04
N LEU A 157 7.36 -4.34 3.58
CA LEU A 157 6.54 -3.47 4.42
C LEU A 157 5.70 -4.25 5.45
N HIS A 158 5.43 -5.54 5.24
CA HIS A 158 4.73 -6.38 6.21
C HIS A 158 5.65 -6.97 7.28
N HIS A 159 6.88 -7.32 6.91
CA HIS A 159 7.74 -8.10 7.79
C HIS A 159 8.96 -7.34 8.30
N GLU A 160 9.33 -6.22 7.65
CA GLU A 160 10.46 -5.33 7.99
C GLU A 160 11.83 -6.03 8.11
N THR A 161 11.95 -7.24 7.56
CA THR A 161 13.15 -8.09 7.62
C THR A 161 13.82 -8.23 6.26
N ALA A 162 15.14 -8.38 6.25
CA ALA A 162 15.91 -8.55 5.01
C ALA A 162 15.47 -9.79 4.20
N SER A 163 15.15 -10.90 4.87
CA SER A 163 14.73 -12.14 4.20
C SER A 163 13.39 -12.01 3.47
N SER A 164 12.48 -11.17 3.96
CA SER A 164 11.14 -11.01 3.37
C SER A 164 11.15 -10.45 1.94
N ILE A 165 12.18 -9.67 1.58
CA ILE A 165 12.32 -9.06 0.24
C ILE A 165 12.46 -10.14 -0.84
N ILE A 166 13.13 -11.25 -0.52
CA ILE A 166 13.52 -12.28 -1.49
C ILE A 166 12.85 -13.64 -1.23
N ALA A 167 12.06 -13.76 -0.17
CA ALA A 167 11.37 -15.00 0.18
C ALA A 167 10.24 -15.29 -0.83
N PRO A 168 10.31 -16.37 -1.62
CA PRO A 168 9.37 -16.61 -2.71
C PRO A 168 7.91 -16.67 -2.25
N ASN A 169 7.65 -17.32 -1.11
CA ASN A 169 6.30 -17.46 -0.56
C ASN A 169 5.73 -16.09 -0.15
N LEU A 170 6.52 -15.25 0.52
CA LEU A 170 6.05 -13.94 0.97
C LEU A 170 5.85 -12.95 -0.19
N VAL A 171 6.71 -13.03 -1.21
CA VAL A 171 6.55 -12.26 -2.45
C VAL A 171 5.31 -12.71 -3.21
N HIS A 172 5.04 -14.02 -3.26
CA HIS A 172 3.81 -14.55 -3.84
C HIS A 172 2.57 -14.07 -3.07
N ASP A 173 2.59 -14.13 -1.74
CA ASP A 173 1.47 -13.68 -0.90
C ASP A 173 1.19 -12.19 -1.12
N ALA A 174 2.23 -11.36 -1.23
CA ALA A 174 2.10 -9.95 -1.59
C ALA A 174 1.47 -9.71 -2.98
N ILE A 175 1.78 -10.56 -3.98
CA ILE A 175 1.12 -10.49 -5.30
C ILE A 175 -0.36 -10.83 -5.19
N VAL A 176 -0.70 -11.84 -4.40
CA VAL A 176 -2.09 -12.24 -4.15
C VAL A 176 -2.85 -11.12 -3.44
N GLU A 177 -2.23 -10.45 -2.47
CA GLU A 177 -2.79 -9.33 -1.71
C GLU A 177 -3.12 -8.12 -2.59
N ILE A 178 -2.23 -7.76 -3.52
CA ILE A 178 -2.48 -6.69 -4.51
C ILE A 178 -3.60 -7.12 -5.48
N GLY A 179 -3.81 -8.43 -5.64
CA GLY A 179 -4.71 -9.06 -6.58
C GLY A 179 -4.02 -9.39 -7.90
N ILE A 180 -3.88 -10.68 -8.23
CA ILE A 180 -3.13 -11.19 -9.39
C ILE A 180 -3.52 -10.48 -10.70
N SER A 181 -4.82 -10.34 -10.98
CA SER A 181 -5.30 -9.68 -12.20
C SER A 181 -4.91 -8.21 -12.26
N ARG A 182 -5.00 -7.49 -11.12
CA ARG A 182 -4.58 -6.09 -11.00
C ARG A 182 -3.07 -5.99 -11.16
N TYR A 183 -2.31 -6.86 -10.50
CA TYR A 183 -0.85 -6.91 -10.57
C TYR A 183 -0.35 -7.07 -12.02
N ILE A 184 -0.90 -8.05 -12.76
CA ILE A 184 -0.59 -8.26 -14.18
C ILE A 184 -0.96 -7.03 -15.02
N THR A 185 -2.15 -6.45 -14.78
CA THR A 185 -2.58 -5.24 -15.50
C THR A 185 -1.62 -4.07 -15.28
N LEU A 186 -1.17 -3.87 -14.04
CA LEU A 186 -0.21 -2.82 -13.68
C LEU A 186 1.17 -3.08 -14.28
N ILE A 187 1.63 -4.34 -14.32
CA ILE A 187 2.84 -4.73 -15.04
C ILE A 187 2.73 -4.37 -16.52
N MET A 188 1.62 -4.71 -17.17
CA MET A 188 1.42 -4.42 -18.59
C MET A 188 1.39 -2.91 -18.87
N ILE A 189 0.70 -2.12 -18.04
CA ILE A 189 0.67 -0.66 -18.16
C ILE A 189 2.07 -0.08 -17.93
N GLY A 190 2.73 -0.45 -16.83
CA GLY A 190 4.07 0.05 -16.50
C GLY A 190 5.10 -0.34 -17.55
N GLY A 191 5.07 -1.59 -18.01
CA GLY A 191 5.91 -2.10 -19.08
C GLY A 191 5.67 -1.41 -20.42
N ALA A 192 4.42 -1.12 -20.78
CA ALA A 192 4.09 -0.37 -21.98
C ALA A 192 4.60 1.08 -21.92
N VAL A 193 4.42 1.77 -20.79
CA VAL A 193 4.91 3.15 -20.61
C VAL A 193 6.45 3.20 -20.66
N LEU A 194 7.12 2.31 -19.93
CA LEU A 194 8.58 2.24 -19.93
C LEU A 194 9.12 1.84 -21.31
N GLY A 195 8.50 0.84 -21.94
CA GLY A 195 8.83 0.39 -23.29
C GLY A 195 8.65 1.48 -24.34
N ALA A 196 7.61 2.30 -24.24
CA ALA A 196 7.38 3.43 -25.14
C ALA A 196 8.50 4.49 -25.02
N ILE A 197 8.97 4.79 -23.81
CA ILE A 197 10.08 5.73 -23.59
C ILE A 197 11.39 5.18 -24.13
N ILE A 198 11.67 3.90 -23.87
CA ILE A 198 12.87 3.23 -24.40
C ILE A 198 12.83 3.17 -25.93
N ALA A 199 11.69 2.82 -26.51
CA ALA A 199 11.51 2.76 -27.96
C ALA A 199 11.63 4.14 -28.61
N LEU A 200 10.98 5.16 -28.04
CA LEU A 200 11.11 6.55 -28.50
C LEU A 200 12.58 6.98 -28.47
N ASN A 201 13.28 6.68 -27.39
CA ASN A 201 14.70 6.98 -27.30
C ASN A 201 15.49 6.23 -28.38
N HIS A 202 15.34 4.92 -28.47
CA HIS A 202 16.11 4.07 -29.38
C HIS A 202 15.89 4.41 -30.86
N TYR A 203 14.65 4.61 -31.29
CA TYR A 203 14.31 4.81 -32.70
C TYR A 203 14.32 6.27 -33.15
N VAL A 204 14.11 7.24 -32.24
CA VAL A 204 13.93 8.65 -32.64
C VAL A 204 15.02 9.57 -32.09
N VAL A 205 15.30 9.48 -30.79
CA VAL A 205 16.17 10.45 -30.10
C VAL A 205 17.65 10.06 -30.19
N ALA A 206 17.98 8.83 -29.82
CA ALA A 206 19.35 8.32 -29.75
C ALA A 206 20.11 8.42 -31.08
N PRO A 207 19.55 8.10 -32.26
CA PRO A 207 20.29 8.20 -33.51
C PRO A 207 20.83 9.62 -33.76
N LYS A 208 19.98 10.63 -33.54
CA LYS A 208 20.34 12.06 -33.71
C LYS A 208 21.29 12.54 -32.61
N ALA A 209 21.02 12.13 -31.37
CA ALA A 209 21.84 12.52 -30.23
C ALA A 209 23.25 11.93 -30.32
N LEU A 210 23.39 10.66 -30.70
CA LEU A 210 24.67 9.98 -30.86
C LEU A 210 25.49 10.56 -32.01
N GLU A 211 24.86 10.90 -33.15
CA GLU A 211 25.53 11.62 -34.23
C GLU A 211 26.11 12.97 -33.75
N LYS A 212 25.30 13.74 -33.01
CA LYS A 212 25.75 15.00 -32.43
C LYS A 212 26.87 14.81 -31.41
N ILE A 213 26.76 13.83 -30.52
CA ILE A 213 27.78 13.51 -29.51
C ILE A 213 29.09 13.12 -30.20
N ALA A 214 29.04 12.29 -31.24
CA ALA A 214 30.22 11.89 -32.01
C ALA A 214 30.90 13.10 -32.67
N SER A 215 30.10 13.99 -33.28
CA SER A 215 30.61 15.23 -33.89
C SER A 215 31.26 16.16 -32.86
N ASP A 216 30.57 16.45 -31.76
CA ASP A 216 31.07 17.32 -30.69
C ASP A 216 32.33 16.73 -30.04
N TRP A 217 32.37 15.41 -29.83
CA TRP A 217 33.55 14.71 -29.31
C TRP A 217 34.76 14.84 -30.25
N PHE A 218 34.56 14.68 -31.56
CA PHE A 218 35.63 14.82 -32.53
C PHE A 218 36.21 16.24 -32.59
N VAL A 219 35.34 17.27 -32.52
CA VAL A 219 35.75 18.67 -32.41
C VAL A 219 36.52 18.90 -31.11
N GLN A 220 36.05 18.35 -30.00
CA GLN A 220 36.68 18.48 -28.69
C GLN A 220 38.08 17.85 -28.66
N GLN A 221 38.25 16.67 -29.24
CA GLN A 221 39.56 16.01 -29.35
C GLN A 221 40.56 16.82 -30.16
N ARG A 222 40.12 17.42 -31.29
CA ARG A 222 40.97 18.33 -32.07
C ARG A 222 41.40 19.59 -31.31
N SER A 223 40.59 20.04 -30.34
CA SER A 223 40.91 21.16 -29.47
C SER A 223 41.85 20.82 -28.31
N GLY A 224 42.28 19.56 -28.20
CA GLY A 224 43.16 19.09 -27.11
C GLY A 224 42.47 18.95 -25.76
N ARG A 225 41.13 18.97 -25.72
CA ARG A 225 40.36 18.74 -24.49
C ARG A 225 40.04 17.26 -24.33
N ASP A 226 40.50 16.68 -23.23
CA ASP A 226 40.16 15.31 -22.84
C ASP A 226 38.72 15.24 -22.28
N GLY A 227 38.03 14.12 -22.50
CA GLY A 227 36.74 13.80 -21.87
C GLY A 227 35.54 13.73 -22.82
N LEU A 228 34.36 13.52 -22.24
CA LEU A 228 33.09 13.44 -22.98
C LEU A 228 32.56 14.86 -23.25
N PRO A 229 31.90 15.09 -24.41
CA PRO A 229 31.36 16.39 -24.75
C PRO A 229 30.15 16.75 -23.89
N PHE A 230 29.87 18.05 -23.75
CA PHE A 230 28.70 18.52 -23.01
C PHE A 230 27.38 17.92 -23.53
N SER A 231 27.27 17.69 -24.84
CA SER A 231 26.11 17.05 -25.47
C SER A 231 25.86 15.63 -24.95
N PHE A 232 26.89 14.90 -24.52
CA PHE A 232 26.74 13.60 -23.87
C PHE A 232 25.93 13.75 -22.57
N TYR A 233 26.34 14.67 -21.70
CA TYR A 233 25.71 14.88 -20.41
C TYR A 233 24.27 15.38 -20.55
N VAL A 234 23.98 16.26 -21.51
CA VAL A 234 22.62 16.75 -21.76
C VAL A 234 21.69 15.61 -22.18
N TYR A 235 22.12 14.80 -23.17
CA TYR A 235 21.31 13.69 -23.66
C TYR A 235 21.09 12.62 -22.57
N HIS A 236 22.16 12.15 -21.92
CA HIS A 236 22.05 11.13 -20.88
C HIS A 236 21.27 11.61 -19.67
N PHE A 237 21.42 12.88 -19.26
CA PHE A 237 20.62 13.43 -18.17
C PHE A 237 19.13 13.52 -18.51
N ALA A 238 18.79 13.98 -19.72
CA ALA A 238 17.40 14.04 -20.20
C ALA A 238 16.76 12.66 -20.35
N PHE A 239 17.54 11.65 -20.77
CA PHE A 239 17.07 10.28 -20.83
C PHE A 239 16.90 9.66 -19.43
N ASN A 240 17.90 9.83 -18.56
CA ASN A 240 17.87 9.28 -17.20
C ASN A 240 16.79 9.92 -16.32
N ILE A 241 16.53 11.23 -16.43
CA ILE A 241 15.42 11.85 -15.72
C ILE A 241 14.08 11.28 -16.18
N SER A 242 13.92 10.99 -17.48
CA SER A 242 12.70 10.37 -18.03
C SER A 242 12.51 8.95 -17.50
N LEU A 243 13.59 8.14 -17.48
CA LEU A 243 13.55 6.77 -16.95
C LEU A 243 13.28 6.74 -15.44
N VAL A 244 14.00 7.54 -14.65
CA VAL A 244 13.84 7.57 -13.19
C VAL A 244 12.45 8.08 -12.80
N THR A 245 11.94 9.10 -13.49
CA THR A 245 10.58 9.61 -13.27
C THR A 245 9.54 8.52 -13.56
N THR A 246 9.72 7.79 -14.66
CA THR A 246 8.80 6.72 -15.06
C THR A 246 8.84 5.54 -14.10
N GLY A 247 10.04 5.10 -13.71
CA GLY A 247 10.20 4.03 -12.71
C GLY A 247 9.57 4.42 -11.38
N THR A 248 9.79 5.66 -10.92
CA THR A 248 9.17 6.21 -9.71
C THR A 248 7.65 6.23 -9.82
N PHE A 249 7.11 6.70 -10.95
CA PHE A 249 5.68 6.73 -11.21
C PHE A 249 5.07 5.33 -11.15
N ILE A 250 5.70 4.35 -11.79
CA ILE A 250 5.25 2.95 -11.76
C ILE A 250 5.27 2.42 -10.33
N SER A 251 6.36 2.60 -9.58
CA SER A 251 6.45 2.17 -8.18
C SER A 251 5.36 2.81 -7.31
N ASN A 252 5.12 4.11 -7.47
CA ASN A 252 4.07 4.82 -6.74
C ASN A 252 2.67 4.33 -7.15
N LEU A 253 2.44 4.04 -8.43
CA LEU A 253 1.18 3.49 -8.93
C LEU A 253 0.87 2.15 -8.26
N PHE A 254 1.84 1.25 -8.16
CA PHE A 254 1.65 0.00 -7.41
C PHE A 254 1.35 0.25 -5.92
N ALA A 255 2.05 1.21 -5.30
CA ALA A 255 1.83 1.53 -3.89
C ALA A 255 0.40 2.02 -3.58
N PHE A 256 -0.30 2.62 -4.56
CA PHE A 256 -1.71 2.99 -4.42
C PHE A 256 -2.68 1.80 -4.41
N TYR A 257 -2.20 0.60 -4.75
CA TYR A 257 -2.91 -0.67 -4.67
C TYR A 257 -2.39 -1.58 -3.56
N PHE A 258 -1.43 -1.10 -2.75
CA PHE A 258 -1.02 -1.85 -1.56
C PHE A 258 -2.15 -1.80 -0.54
N PRO A 259 -2.52 -2.95 0.05
CA PRO A 259 -3.52 -3.00 1.11
C PRO A 259 -3.10 -2.05 2.23
N ARG A 260 -3.99 -1.12 2.59
CA ARG A 260 -3.68 -0.19 3.68
C ARG A 260 -3.51 -0.95 4.98
N ALA A 261 -2.70 -0.42 5.89
CA ALA A 261 -2.47 -1.04 7.21
C ALA A 261 -3.76 -1.16 8.06
N ASP A 262 -4.84 -0.57 7.58
CA ASP A 262 -6.18 -0.47 8.15
C ASP A 262 -7.28 -0.98 7.21
N GLU A 263 -6.94 -1.59 6.06
CA GLU A 263 -7.86 -2.23 5.09
C GLU A 263 -7.92 -3.77 5.21
N ASP A 264 -7.49 -4.36 6.33
CA ASP A 264 -7.68 -5.80 6.61
C ASP A 264 -9.13 -6.21 6.91
N SER A 265 -10.11 -5.37 6.58
CA SER A 265 -11.51 -5.76 6.48
C SER A 265 -12.18 -4.95 5.37
N ASP A 266 -12.74 -5.66 4.39
CA ASP A 266 -13.66 -5.17 3.37
C ASP A 266 -13.02 -4.63 2.08
N GLU A 267 -12.45 -5.50 1.23
CA GLU A 267 -12.69 -5.42 -0.21
C GLU A 267 -12.35 -6.73 -0.98
N SER A 268 -13.38 -7.59 -1.07
CA SER A 268 -13.65 -8.53 -2.17
C SER A 268 -12.49 -9.31 -2.81
N PHE A 269 -12.38 -10.57 -2.38
CA PHE A 269 -11.83 -11.70 -3.14
C PHE A 269 -12.64 -11.89 -4.44
N GLN A 270 -12.31 -11.14 -5.50
CA GLN A 270 -12.92 -11.31 -6.82
C GLN A 270 -11.99 -12.17 -7.69
N TYR A 271 -12.17 -13.48 -7.62
CA TYR A 271 -11.53 -14.42 -8.55
C TYR A 271 -12.06 -14.12 -9.96
N GLY A 272 -11.17 -13.71 -10.85
CA GLY A 272 -11.49 -13.41 -12.24
C GLY A 272 -11.99 -14.66 -12.96
N MET A 273 -13.27 -14.64 -13.35
CA MET A 273 -13.82 -15.53 -14.37
C MET A 273 -14.44 -14.63 -15.44
N ASP A 274 -13.78 -14.55 -16.59
CA ASP A 274 -14.17 -13.69 -17.71
C ASP A 274 -15.61 -13.99 -18.18
N ALA A 275 -16.33 -12.96 -18.60
CA ALA A 275 -17.71 -13.07 -19.10
C ALA A 275 -17.83 -14.09 -20.25
N ALA A 276 -16.80 -14.18 -21.10
CA ALA A 276 -16.72 -15.17 -22.18
C ALA A 276 -16.59 -16.62 -21.68
N ALA A 277 -15.94 -16.86 -20.53
CA ALA A 277 -15.85 -18.18 -19.92
C ALA A 277 -17.20 -18.60 -19.29
N ARG A 278 -17.93 -17.65 -18.69
CA ARG A 278 -19.29 -17.89 -18.17
C ARG A 278 -20.27 -18.20 -19.30
N GLU A 279 -20.14 -17.52 -20.44
CA GLU A 279 -20.97 -17.72 -21.63
C GLU A 279 -20.64 -19.04 -22.34
N ALA A 280 -19.37 -19.44 -22.39
CA ALA A 280 -18.96 -20.75 -22.90
C ALA A 280 -19.48 -21.91 -22.03
N ILE A 281 -19.47 -21.74 -20.69
CA ILE A 281 -20.00 -22.71 -19.72
C ILE A 281 -21.53 -22.79 -19.81
N THR A 282 -22.23 -21.66 -19.94
CA THR A 282 -23.69 -21.65 -20.12
C THR A 282 -24.12 -22.20 -21.49
N ALA A 283 -23.34 -21.98 -22.55
CA ALA A 283 -23.57 -22.57 -23.87
C ALA A 283 -23.31 -24.09 -23.88
N THR A 284 -22.28 -24.58 -23.16
CA THR A 284 -22.06 -26.02 -23.00
C THR A 284 -23.12 -26.69 -22.13
N LEU A 285 -23.65 -26.00 -21.11
CA LEU A 285 -24.76 -26.50 -20.28
C LEU A 285 -26.11 -26.50 -21.03
N ALA A 286 -26.34 -25.53 -21.92
CA ALA A 286 -27.52 -25.49 -22.79
C ALA A 286 -27.52 -26.61 -23.85
N GLY A 287 -26.33 -27.01 -24.34
CA GLY A 287 -26.17 -28.17 -25.23
C GLY A 287 -26.43 -29.53 -24.59
N HIS A 288 -26.43 -29.61 -23.25
CA HIS A 288 -26.67 -30.84 -22.47
C HIS A 288 -28.11 -30.95 -21.92
N GLY A 289 -29.06 -30.15 -22.41
CA GLY A 289 -30.49 -30.36 -22.17
C GLY A 289 -31.01 -29.96 -20.79
N VAL A 290 -30.29 -29.13 -20.03
CA VAL A 290 -30.81 -28.59 -18.76
C VAL A 290 -31.61 -27.32 -19.05
N SER A 291 -32.91 -27.50 -19.33
CA SER A 291 -33.86 -26.37 -19.37
C SER A 291 -34.17 -25.89 -17.95
N ALA A 292 -34.24 -24.57 -17.78
CA ALA A 292 -34.64 -23.92 -16.54
C ALA A 292 -36.03 -24.42 -16.07
N PRO A 293 -36.24 -24.72 -14.77
CA PRO A 293 -37.58 -25.01 -14.30
C PRO A 293 -38.32 -23.70 -14.01
N GLN A 294 -39.41 -23.48 -14.74
CA GLN A 294 -40.54 -22.70 -14.26
C GLN A 294 -41.13 -23.38 -13.00
N SER A 295 -41.30 -22.56 -11.96
CA SER A 295 -42.25 -22.66 -10.84
C SER A 295 -43.03 -23.98 -10.66
N ALA A 296 -42.69 -24.72 -9.60
CA ALA A 296 -43.59 -25.13 -8.50
C ALA A 296 -43.03 -26.37 -7.78
N ARG A 297 -42.44 -26.17 -6.59
CA ARG A 297 -42.49 -27.16 -5.51
C ARG A 297 -42.15 -26.51 -4.18
N ALA A 298 -43.09 -26.61 -3.26
CA ALA A 298 -42.92 -26.35 -1.84
C ALA A 298 -41.80 -27.26 -1.28
N ASP A 299 -41.12 -26.72 -0.26
CA ASP A 299 -40.27 -27.44 0.70
C ASP A 299 -38.99 -28.11 0.17
N ALA A 300 -38.20 -27.40 -0.65
CA ALA A 300 -36.79 -27.71 -0.80
C ALA A 300 -35.98 -27.00 0.32
N GLU A 301 -35.20 -27.77 1.10
CA GLU A 301 -34.30 -27.18 2.10
C GLU A 301 -33.34 -26.17 1.43
N PRO A 302 -33.09 -25.00 2.04
CA PRO A 302 -32.10 -24.05 1.53
C PRO A 302 -30.73 -24.72 1.48
N LEU A 303 -30.01 -24.62 0.37
CA LEU A 303 -28.61 -25.02 0.29
C LEU A 303 -27.73 -24.02 1.07
N PRO A 304 -26.55 -24.46 1.59
CA PRO A 304 -25.61 -23.54 2.22
C PRO A 304 -25.08 -22.51 1.22
N ASP A 305 -25.28 -21.23 1.51
CA ASP A 305 -24.82 -20.12 0.69
C ASP A 305 -23.71 -19.34 1.41
N PHE A 306 -22.46 -19.58 1.02
CA PHE A 306 -21.30 -18.93 1.61
C PHE A 306 -21.24 -17.42 1.36
N SER A 307 -21.99 -16.90 0.36
CA SER A 307 -22.06 -15.46 0.15
C SER A 307 -22.66 -14.72 1.36
N LEU A 308 -23.46 -15.40 2.18
CA LEU A 308 -24.03 -14.86 3.42
C LEU A 308 -22.98 -14.63 4.52
N LEU A 309 -21.76 -15.15 4.35
CA LEU A 309 -20.64 -14.98 5.27
C LEU A 309 -19.68 -13.85 4.86
N ALA A 310 -20.00 -13.07 3.81
CA ALA A 310 -19.10 -12.06 3.29
C ALA A 310 -18.67 -10.98 4.31
N ALA A 311 -19.51 -10.72 5.32
CA ALA A 311 -19.25 -9.75 6.39
C ALA A 311 -18.86 -10.41 7.73
N ALA A 312 -18.57 -11.71 7.72
CA ALA A 312 -18.09 -12.46 8.89
C ALA A 312 -16.56 -12.55 8.89
N ASP A 313 -15.94 -12.45 10.06
CA ASP A 313 -14.53 -12.81 10.23
C ASP A 313 -14.35 -14.33 10.26
N THR A 314 -14.20 -14.95 9.08
CA THR A 314 -14.10 -16.41 8.96
C THR A 314 -12.71 -16.98 9.22
N ARG A 315 -11.71 -16.16 9.59
CA ARG A 315 -10.29 -16.58 9.70
C ARG A 315 -10.08 -17.76 10.66
N ASN A 316 -10.86 -17.81 11.74
CA ASN A 316 -10.78 -18.85 12.76
C ASN A 316 -11.89 -19.91 12.65
N MET A 317 -12.72 -19.86 11.59
CA MET A 317 -13.87 -20.74 11.43
C MET A 317 -13.55 -21.88 10.45
N GLY A 318 -13.62 -23.13 10.90
CA GLY A 318 -13.42 -24.30 10.03
C GLY A 318 -14.51 -24.43 8.96
N ILE A 319 -14.19 -25.05 7.82
CA ILE A 319 -15.09 -25.16 6.65
C ILE A 319 -16.45 -25.81 6.99
N GLU A 320 -16.46 -26.84 7.84
CA GLU A 320 -17.71 -27.48 8.27
C GLU A 320 -18.57 -26.56 9.15
N THR A 321 -17.94 -25.74 10.01
CA THR A 321 -18.62 -24.71 10.80
C THR A 321 -19.17 -23.61 9.90
N GLN A 322 -18.42 -23.18 8.89
CA GLN A 322 -18.88 -22.22 7.89
C GLN A 322 -20.10 -22.74 7.10
N LYS A 323 -20.07 -24.01 6.67
CA LYS A 323 -21.22 -24.65 6.01
C LYS A 323 -22.46 -24.66 6.90
N ALA A 324 -22.31 -25.10 8.14
CA ALA A 324 -23.40 -25.17 9.10
C ALA A 324 -23.98 -23.77 9.38
N PHE A 325 -23.11 -22.76 9.52
CA PHE A 325 -23.53 -21.39 9.76
C PHE A 325 -24.21 -20.77 8.52
N ALA A 326 -23.65 -20.92 7.33
CA ALA A 326 -24.24 -20.47 6.07
C ALA A 326 -25.62 -21.11 5.83
N LEU A 327 -25.76 -22.40 6.13
CA LEU A 327 -27.05 -23.10 6.07
C LEU A 327 -28.06 -22.54 7.06
N ALA A 328 -27.63 -22.27 8.30
CA ALA A 328 -28.50 -21.67 9.33
C ALA A 328 -28.96 -20.26 8.92
N LEU A 329 -28.07 -19.44 8.35
CA LEU A 329 -28.41 -18.11 7.82
C LEU A 329 -29.40 -18.19 6.67
N ALA A 330 -29.20 -19.10 5.70
CA ALA A 330 -30.12 -19.30 4.59
C ALA A 330 -31.52 -19.74 5.06
N ARG A 331 -31.59 -20.63 6.06
CA ARG A 331 -32.84 -21.05 6.71
C ARG A 331 -33.52 -19.90 7.45
N ALA A 332 -32.75 -19.13 8.22
CA ALA A 332 -33.28 -17.96 8.91
C ALA A 332 -33.82 -16.94 7.91
N ASP A 333 -33.09 -16.59 6.86
CA ASP A 333 -33.52 -15.64 5.83
C ASP A 333 -34.79 -16.09 5.10
N ALA A 334 -34.94 -17.39 4.82
CA ALA A 334 -36.17 -17.94 4.25
C ALA A 334 -37.38 -17.79 5.20
N LEU A 335 -37.18 -18.00 6.50
CA LEU A 335 -38.22 -17.80 7.51
C LEU A 335 -38.57 -16.33 7.70
N LEU A 336 -37.56 -15.44 7.72
CA LEU A 336 -37.75 -13.99 7.81
C LEU A 336 -38.53 -13.46 6.59
N LYS A 337 -38.18 -13.90 5.38
CA LYS A 337 -38.93 -13.59 4.13
C LYS A 337 -40.38 -14.11 4.17
N SER A 338 -40.62 -15.23 4.85
CA SER A 338 -41.94 -15.82 5.02
C SER A 338 -42.72 -15.23 6.21
N ASN A 339 -42.26 -14.11 6.78
CA ASN A 339 -42.84 -13.43 7.95
C ASN A 339 -42.91 -14.28 9.23
N LYS A 340 -42.10 -15.35 9.33
CA LYS A 340 -41.97 -16.21 10.51
C LYS A 340 -40.81 -15.72 11.39
N ILE A 341 -40.94 -14.49 11.89
CA ILE A 341 -39.84 -13.75 12.53
C ILE A 341 -39.29 -14.47 13.76
N ASP A 342 -40.14 -14.94 14.68
CA ASP A 342 -39.67 -15.60 15.90
C ASP A 342 -38.95 -16.93 15.63
N ALA A 343 -39.38 -17.68 14.61
CA ALA A 343 -38.71 -18.91 14.21
C ALA A 343 -37.34 -18.63 13.55
N GLY A 344 -37.24 -17.58 12.74
CA GLY A 344 -35.97 -17.12 12.17
C GLY A 344 -34.99 -16.66 13.24
N LEU A 345 -35.46 -15.88 14.23
CA LEU A 345 -34.64 -15.44 15.35
C LEU A 345 -34.20 -16.60 16.26
N ALA A 346 -35.07 -17.57 16.51
CA ALA A 346 -34.73 -18.76 17.29
C ALA A 346 -33.61 -19.59 16.63
N LEU A 347 -33.55 -19.63 15.30
CA LEU A 347 -32.45 -20.27 14.56
C LEU A 347 -31.13 -19.53 14.68
N LEU A 348 -31.16 -18.20 14.78
CA LEU A 348 -29.94 -17.38 14.85
C LEU A 348 -29.43 -17.17 16.27
N ALA A 349 -30.29 -17.28 17.29
CA ALA A 349 -29.94 -17.05 18.69
C ALA A 349 -28.70 -17.82 19.19
N PRO A 350 -28.48 -19.10 18.83
CA PRO A 350 -27.27 -19.83 19.25
C PRO A 350 -25.96 -19.25 18.71
N PHE A 351 -25.99 -18.49 17.62
CA PHE A 351 -24.82 -17.87 17.01
C PHE A 351 -24.53 -16.46 17.52
N ALA A 352 -25.40 -15.92 18.39
CA ALA A 352 -25.28 -14.60 18.98
C ALA A 352 -25.29 -14.68 20.52
N ASP A 353 -24.55 -15.65 21.06
CA ASP A 353 -24.35 -15.83 22.50
C ASP A 353 -23.02 -15.21 22.98
N GLU A 354 -22.64 -15.47 24.22
CA GLU A 354 -21.39 -14.93 24.81
C GLU A 354 -20.14 -15.72 24.40
N THR A 355 -20.32 -16.92 23.84
CA THR A 355 -19.23 -17.82 23.46
C THR A 355 -18.76 -17.60 22.03
N HIS A 356 -19.65 -17.11 21.17
CA HIS A 356 -19.38 -16.81 19.77
C HIS A 356 -18.94 -15.37 19.59
N ASP A 357 -17.75 -15.19 19.00
CA ASP A 357 -17.21 -13.88 18.66
C ASP A 357 -18.16 -13.13 17.70
N ALA A 358 -18.51 -11.91 18.07
CA ALA A 358 -19.44 -11.08 17.32
C ALA A 358 -18.90 -10.67 15.93
N ALA A 359 -17.57 -10.65 15.72
CA ALA A 359 -17.00 -10.43 14.39
C ALA A 359 -17.16 -11.68 13.50
N ALA A 360 -16.83 -12.86 14.02
CA ALA A 360 -16.92 -14.13 13.28
C ALA A 360 -18.36 -14.53 12.94
N TYR A 361 -19.33 -14.20 13.81
CA TYR A 361 -20.75 -14.51 13.61
C TYR A 361 -21.59 -13.27 13.27
N PHE A 362 -20.95 -12.19 12.82
CA PHE A 362 -21.59 -10.91 12.53
C PHE A 362 -22.88 -11.02 11.69
N PRO A 363 -22.99 -11.86 10.64
CA PRO A 363 -24.23 -11.99 9.88
C PRO A 363 -25.46 -12.37 10.72
N ALA A 364 -25.29 -13.14 11.81
CA ALA A 364 -26.37 -13.44 12.75
C ALA A 364 -26.72 -12.21 13.59
N TYR A 365 -25.71 -11.54 14.14
CA TYR A 365 -25.87 -10.30 14.90
C TYR A 365 -26.58 -9.22 14.08
N GLN A 366 -26.21 -9.04 12.81
CA GLN A 366 -26.84 -8.06 11.92
C GLN A 366 -28.36 -8.27 11.79
N ARG A 367 -28.79 -9.53 11.58
CA ARG A 367 -30.20 -9.89 11.41
C ARG A 367 -30.98 -9.77 12.71
N ILE A 368 -30.40 -10.26 13.82
CA ILE A 368 -31.05 -10.19 15.13
C ILE A 368 -31.16 -8.73 15.58
N TYR A 369 -30.07 -7.96 15.49
CA TYR A 369 -30.02 -6.57 15.93
C TYR A 369 -30.97 -5.66 15.14
N ALA A 370 -31.09 -5.87 13.83
CA ALA A 370 -32.03 -5.13 12.99
C ALA A 370 -33.51 -5.36 13.37
N LEU A 371 -33.84 -6.51 13.97
CA LEU A 371 -35.20 -6.90 14.33
C LEU A 371 -35.52 -6.68 15.81
N LYS A 372 -34.58 -6.97 16.69
CA LYS A 372 -34.67 -6.85 18.15
C LYS A 372 -33.35 -6.27 18.67
N PRO A 373 -33.16 -4.93 18.61
CA PRO A 373 -31.98 -4.31 19.20
C PRO A 373 -32.01 -4.52 20.72
N GLN A 374 -30.97 -5.14 21.25
CA GLN A 374 -30.82 -5.43 22.68
C GLN A 374 -29.49 -4.88 23.17
N TYR A 375 -29.46 -4.46 24.45
CA TYR A 375 -28.28 -3.87 25.07
C TYR A 375 -27.07 -4.81 25.06
N GLU A 376 -27.27 -6.10 25.38
CA GLU A 376 -26.21 -7.11 25.36
C GLU A 376 -25.58 -7.29 23.96
N LEU A 377 -26.41 -7.32 22.92
CA LEU A 377 -25.94 -7.41 21.54
C LEU A 377 -25.16 -6.15 21.13
N LEU A 378 -25.63 -4.97 21.54
CA LEU A 378 -24.94 -3.72 21.32
C LEU A 378 -23.55 -3.72 21.98
N GLN A 379 -23.42 -4.19 23.22
CA GLN A 379 -22.12 -4.27 23.89
C GLN A 379 -21.13 -5.17 23.16
N ARG A 380 -21.58 -6.32 22.65
CA ARG A 380 -20.72 -7.23 21.87
C ARG A 380 -20.33 -6.65 20.51
N LEU A 381 -21.25 -5.96 19.84
CA LEU A 381 -20.95 -5.24 18.60
C LEU A 381 -20.00 -4.06 18.84
N ILE A 382 -20.12 -3.36 19.97
CA ILE A 382 -19.18 -2.32 20.43
C ILE A 382 -17.80 -2.91 20.63
N ALA A 383 -17.69 -4.06 21.31
CA ALA A 383 -16.42 -4.74 21.50
C ALA A 383 -15.80 -5.16 20.15
N ALA A 384 -16.57 -5.76 19.24
CA ALA A 384 -16.08 -6.12 17.91
C ALA A 384 -15.62 -4.89 17.10
N ALA A 385 -16.38 -3.80 17.14
CA ALA A 385 -16.03 -2.54 16.50
C ALA A 385 -14.75 -1.92 17.10
N ALA A 386 -14.58 -1.99 18.42
CA ALA A 386 -13.37 -1.53 19.11
C ALA A 386 -12.13 -2.35 18.74
N HIS A 387 -12.30 -3.64 18.41
CA HIS A 387 -11.24 -4.50 17.87
C HIS A 387 -11.00 -4.30 16.36
N GLY A 388 -11.74 -3.39 15.71
CA GLY A 388 -11.52 -3.00 14.31
C GLY A 388 -12.45 -3.64 13.28
N HIS A 389 -13.53 -4.32 13.70
CA HIS A 389 -14.48 -4.92 12.77
C HIS A 389 -15.41 -3.85 12.13
N LEU A 390 -15.13 -3.47 10.87
CA LEU A 390 -15.85 -2.42 10.14
C LEU A 390 -17.36 -2.68 9.97
N PRO A 391 -17.82 -3.91 9.67
CA PRO A 391 -19.26 -4.18 9.57
C PRO A 391 -20.00 -3.94 10.90
N SER A 392 -19.38 -4.32 12.03
CA SER A 392 -19.94 -4.06 13.37
C SER A 392 -20.04 -2.57 13.65
N TYR A 393 -18.96 -1.82 13.38
CA TYR A 393 -18.95 -0.36 13.56
C TYR A 393 -20.03 0.34 12.71
N THR A 394 -20.17 -0.06 11.46
CA THR A 394 -21.14 0.53 10.52
C THR A 394 -22.57 0.27 10.97
N LEU A 395 -22.85 -0.92 11.49
CA LEU A 395 -24.17 -1.30 11.99
C LEU A 395 -24.60 -0.45 13.19
N ILE A 396 -23.71 -0.24 14.17
CA ILE A 396 -24.03 0.45 15.43
C ILE A 396 -23.75 1.96 15.41
N ARG A 397 -23.27 2.50 14.28
CA ARG A 397 -22.90 3.92 14.18
C ARG A 397 -24.02 4.87 14.60
N PRO A 398 -25.29 4.70 14.16
CA PRO A 398 -26.38 5.59 14.57
C PRO A 398 -26.57 5.63 16.09
N GLU A 399 -26.44 4.49 16.76
CA GLU A 399 -26.56 4.36 18.21
C GLU A 399 -25.36 5.00 18.91
N LEU A 400 -24.14 4.82 18.39
CA LEU A 400 -22.94 5.48 18.91
C LEU A 400 -22.99 7.01 18.83
N GLU A 401 -23.72 7.59 17.87
CA GLU A 401 -23.91 9.05 17.80
C GLU A 401 -24.81 9.56 18.93
N CYS A 402 -25.75 8.72 19.40
CA CYS A 402 -26.77 9.09 20.37
C CYS A 402 -26.44 8.64 21.81
N ILE A 403 -25.57 7.64 21.98
CA ILE A 403 -25.22 7.08 23.28
C ILE A 403 -24.56 8.13 24.18
N ASP A 404 -24.85 8.06 25.48
CA ASP A 404 -24.06 8.80 26.46
C ASP A 404 -22.69 8.13 26.57
N PRO A 405 -21.56 8.85 26.39
CA PRO A 405 -20.24 8.28 26.58
C PRO A 405 -19.99 7.73 27.98
N ALA A 406 -20.81 8.07 28.98
CA ALA A 406 -20.78 7.43 30.29
C ALA A 406 -21.20 5.95 30.26
N ASP A 407 -22.03 5.56 29.28
CA ASP A 407 -22.54 4.20 29.13
C ASP A 407 -21.61 3.30 28.29
N LEU A 408 -20.57 3.89 27.69
CA LEU A 408 -19.55 3.15 26.93
C LEU A 408 -18.49 2.58 27.88
N PRO A 409 -18.01 1.35 27.64
CA PRO A 409 -16.84 0.83 28.34
C PRO A 409 -15.63 1.73 28.10
N ALA A 410 -14.97 2.18 29.18
CA ALA A 410 -13.87 3.15 29.11
C ALA A 410 -12.73 2.71 28.17
N ASP A 411 -12.39 1.42 28.20
CA ASP A 411 -11.34 0.82 27.36
C ASP A 411 -11.71 0.77 25.88
N SER A 412 -13.01 0.81 25.53
CA SER A 412 -13.49 0.80 24.15
C SER A 412 -13.51 2.20 23.52
N VAL A 413 -13.51 3.28 24.32
CA VAL A 413 -13.63 4.65 23.82
C VAL A 413 -12.46 5.04 22.91
N LEU A 414 -11.22 4.78 23.34
CA LEU A 414 -10.05 5.14 22.52
C LEU A 414 -9.99 4.36 21.20
N PRO A 415 -10.11 3.01 21.19
CA PRO A 415 -10.13 2.25 19.93
C PRO A 415 -11.25 2.66 18.98
N LEU A 416 -12.48 2.87 19.49
CA LEU A 416 -13.60 3.34 18.67
C LEU A 416 -13.36 4.74 18.11
N ALA A 417 -12.82 5.65 18.91
CA ALA A 417 -12.51 7.00 18.47
C ALA A 417 -11.37 6.99 17.42
N GLN A 418 -10.37 6.13 17.58
CA GLN A 418 -9.31 5.95 16.57
C GLN A 418 -9.88 5.39 15.27
N PHE A 419 -10.76 4.39 15.37
CA PHE A 419 -11.45 3.81 14.22
C PHE A 419 -12.30 4.86 13.49
N ALA A 420 -13.10 5.64 14.22
CA ALA A 420 -13.88 6.75 13.67
C ALA A 420 -13.00 7.82 13.01
N ALA A 421 -11.81 8.11 13.58
CA ALA A 421 -10.88 9.07 13.01
C ALA A 421 -10.28 8.59 11.67
N ARG A 422 -9.98 7.28 11.53
CA ARG A 422 -9.52 6.68 10.27
C ARG A 422 -10.58 6.78 9.17
N GLN A 423 -11.85 6.58 9.54
CA GLN A 423 -13.01 6.77 8.66
C GLN A 423 -13.39 8.24 8.43
N GLN A 424 -12.58 9.19 8.91
CA GLN A 424 -12.83 10.65 8.83
C GLN A 424 -14.15 11.10 9.47
N HIS A 425 -14.73 10.30 10.35
CA HIS A 425 -15.95 10.64 11.10
C HIS A 425 -15.61 11.53 12.31
N TYR A 426 -15.09 12.73 12.08
CA TYR A 426 -14.59 13.60 13.16
C TYR A 426 -15.67 14.01 14.17
N LYS A 427 -16.94 14.16 13.75
CA LYS A 427 -18.05 14.41 14.66
C LYS A 427 -18.25 13.26 15.65
N MET A 428 -18.11 12.01 15.17
CA MET A 428 -18.17 10.82 16.02
C MET A 428 -17.01 10.79 17.01
N VAL A 429 -15.79 11.12 16.59
CA VAL A 429 -14.64 11.23 17.50
C VAL A 429 -14.95 12.18 18.66
N LEU A 430 -15.54 13.34 18.38
CA LEU A 430 -15.92 14.29 19.43
C LEU A 430 -17.09 13.79 20.29
N ALA A 431 -18.05 13.09 19.70
CA ALA A 431 -19.18 12.50 20.42
C ALA A 431 -18.75 11.39 21.38
N LEU A 432 -17.80 10.53 20.98
CA LEU A 432 -17.27 9.44 21.81
C LEU A 432 -16.36 9.94 22.94
N THR A 433 -15.64 11.04 22.70
CA THR A 433 -14.60 11.53 23.64
C THR A 433 -15.09 12.65 24.58
N ARG A 434 -16.31 13.17 24.38
CA ARG A 434 -16.88 14.23 25.23
C ARG A 434 -17.01 13.73 26.68
N GLN A 435 -16.69 14.62 27.62
CA GLN A 435 -16.80 14.38 29.07
C GLN A 435 -16.02 13.16 29.60
N PHE A 436 -15.11 12.56 28.83
CA PHE A 436 -14.35 11.39 29.26
C PHE A 436 -13.55 11.62 30.56
N ALA A 437 -12.96 12.81 30.74
CA ALA A 437 -12.26 13.16 31.99
C ALA A 437 -13.20 13.30 33.21
N LYS A 438 -14.48 13.60 32.98
CA LYS A 438 -15.48 13.70 34.05
C LYS A 438 -15.91 12.31 34.50
N ASN A 439 -16.07 11.39 33.54
CA ASN A 439 -16.54 10.03 33.78
C ASN A 439 -15.40 9.12 34.27
N HIS A 440 -14.18 9.31 33.76
CA HIS A 440 -13.00 8.49 34.07
C HIS A 440 -11.73 9.36 34.29
N PRO A 441 -11.67 10.12 35.40
CA PRO A 441 -10.62 11.13 35.63
C PRO A 441 -9.18 10.58 35.74
N ASN A 442 -9.03 9.30 36.10
CA ASN A 442 -7.73 8.65 36.32
C ASN A 442 -7.42 7.57 35.27
N HIS A 443 -8.13 7.55 34.14
CA HIS A 443 -7.91 6.53 33.10
C HIS A 443 -6.55 6.72 32.41
N ALA A 444 -5.81 5.62 32.21
CA ALA A 444 -4.46 5.65 31.63
C ALA A 444 -4.42 6.29 30.23
N GLN A 445 -5.50 6.16 29.46
CA GLN A 445 -5.60 6.65 28.09
C GLN A 445 -6.21 8.05 27.95
N LEU A 446 -6.48 8.74 29.07
CA LEU A 446 -7.13 10.05 29.06
C LEU A 446 -6.42 11.05 28.14
N ILE A 447 -5.09 11.13 28.25
CA ILE A 447 -4.28 12.07 27.46
C ILE A 447 -4.36 11.75 25.97
N ASP A 448 -4.35 10.46 25.59
CA ASP A 448 -4.44 10.02 24.20
C ASP A 448 -5.80 10.37 23.57
N ILE A 449 -6.86 10.18 24.35
CA ILE A 449 -8.23 10.52 23.96
C ILE A 449 -8.34 12.01 23.63
N TYR A 450 -7.80 12.89 24.47
CA TYR A 450 -7.88 14.33 24.22
C TYR A 450 -6.91 14.84 23.14
N ILE A 451 -5.76 14.21 22.93
CA ILE A 451 -4.91 14.50 21.76
C ILE A 451 -5.67 14.16 20.48
N LEU A 452 -6.35 13.01 20.45
CA LEU A 452 -7.17 12.60 19.31
C LEU A 452 -8.36 13.55 19.08
N ALA A 453 -9.04 13.95 20.16
CA ALA A 453 -10.12 14.93 20.10
C ALA A 453 -9.64 16.30 19.58
N ALA A 454 -8.46 16.77 19.99
CA ALA A 454 -7.87 18.01 19.48
C ALA A 454 -7.59 17.93 17.97
N ARG A 455 -7.07 16.80 17.49
CA ARG A 455 -6.86 16.58 16.05
C ARG A 455 -8.18 16.56 15.28
N ALA A 456 -9.21 15.91 15.82
CA ALA A 456 -10.54 15.90 15.24
C ALA A 456 -11.16 17.31 15.20
N LEU A 457 -11.00 18.10 16.26
CA LEU A 457 -11.44 19.50 16.30
C LEU A 457 -10.77 20.33 15.20
N ALA A 458 -9.45 20.22 15.04
CA ALA A 458 -8.72 20.91 13.99
C ALA A 458 -9.21 20.52 12.58
N LYS A 459 -9.39 19.22 12.33
CA LYS A 459 -9.92 18.72 11.04
C LYS A 459 -11.37 19.10 10.80
N SER A 460 -12.16 19.36 11.85
CA SER A 460 -13.52 19.86 11.76
C SER A 460 -13.62 21.40 11.57
N GLY A 461 -12.48 22.09 11.43
CA GLY A 461 -12.44 23.56 11.23
C GLY A 461 -12.43 24.37 12.53
N ALA A 462 -12.31 23.73 13.70
CA ALA A 462 -12.26 24.38 15.00
C ALA A 462 -10.82 24.40 15.57
N ALA A 463 -9.88 24.95 14.80
CA ALA A 463 -8.45 24.97 15.15
C ALA A 463 -8.19 25.71 16.47
N ASP A 464 -8.84 26.85 16.72
CA ASP A 464 -8.71 27.61 17.97
C ASP A 464 -9.08 26.77 19.20
N LYS A 465 -10.18 26.00 19.11
CA LYS A 465 -10.63 25.11 20.19
C LYS A 465 -9.66 23.95 20.40
N ALA A 466 -9.08 23.43 19.31
CA ALA A 466 -8.05 22.40 19.40
C ALA A 466 -6.79 22.93 20.10
N GLN A 467 -6.34 24.14 19.76
CA GLN A 467 -5.20 24.78 20.42
C GLN A 467 -5.47 25.03 21.92
N GLN A 468 -6.64 25.58 22.26
CA GLN A 468 -7.05 25.78 23.66
C GLN A 468 -7.06 24.47 24.45
N LEU A 469 -7.60 23.39 23.87
CA LEU A 469 -7.63 22.08 24.51
C LEU A 469 -6.22 21.53 24.79
N LEU A 470 -5.30 21.65 23.84
CA LEU A 470 -3.91 21.20 23.99
C LEU A 470 -3.14 22.06 25.03
N GLN A 471 -3.39 23.37 25.07
CA GLN A 471 -2.79 24.26 26.08
C GLN A 471 -3.29 23.92 27.50
N GLN A 472 -4.59 23.65 27.66
CA GLN A 472 -5.15 23.21 28.94
C GLN A 472 -4.57 21.88 29.40
N LEU A 473 -4.37 20.94 28.47
CA LEU A 473 -3.69 19.67 28.71
C LEU A 473 -2.26 19.86 29.24
N LEU A 474 -1.47 20.76 28.62
CA LEU A 474 -0.10 21.07 29.08
C LEU A 474 -0.08 21.72 30.46
N ALA A 475 -1.04 22.60 30.76
CA ALA A 475 -1.14 23.26 32.05
C ALA A 475 -1.53 22.28 33.17
N ARG A 476 -2.42 21.33 32.87
CA ARG A 476 -2.93 20.34 33.84
C ARG A 476 -1.98 19.16 34.06
N TYR A 477 -1.18 18.79 33.05
CA TYR A 477 -0.29 17.63 33.09
C TYR A 477 1.14 17.99 32.61
N PRO A 478 1.87 18.86 33.32
CA PRO A 478 3.18 19.33 32.88
C PRO A 478 4.23 18.21 32.74
N ASP A 479 4.23 17.24 33.66
CA ASP A 479 5.23 16.17 33.76
C ASP A 479 4.81 14.85 33.07
N HIS A 480 3.77 14.87 32.24
CA HIS A 480 3.30 13.66 31.58
C HIS A 480 4.25 13.20 30.46
N ALA A 481 4.40 11.88 30.28
CA ALA A 481 5.27 11.30 29.25
C ALA A 481 4.96 11.79 27.82
N LYS A 482 3.73 12.26 27.57
CA LYS A 482 3.24 12.74 26.26
C LYS A 482 3.26 14.26 26.09
N THR A 483 3.81 15.02 27.05
CA THR A 483 3.92 16.50 26.98
C THR A 483 4.64 16.96 25.70
N ALA A 484 5.68 16.25 25.26
CA ALA A 484 6.37 16.54 24.00
C ALA A 484 5.47 16.39 22.77
N GLN A 485 4.64 15.34 22.75
CA GLN A 485 3.68 15.08 21.67
C GLN A 485 2.56 16.11 21.61
N ILE A 486 2.09 16.58 22.77
CA ILE A 486 1.10 17.66 22.87
C ILE A 486 1.68 18.97 22.32
N ARG A 487 2.91 19.35 22.71
CA ARG A 487 3.60 20.53 22.18
C ARG A 487 3.82 20.44 20.67
N HIS A 488 4.22 19.28 20.17
CA HIS A 488 4.40 19.08 18.73
C HIS A 488 3.08 19.27 17.97
N THR A 489 1.99 18.68 18.47
CA THR A 489 0.67 18.81 17.85
C THR A 489 0.20 20.26 17.88
N LEU A 490 0.43 20.99 18.98
CA LEU A 490 0.10 22.42 19.09
C LEU A 490 0.88 23.27 18.07
N ASN A 491 2.18 23.05 17.92
CA ASN A 491 3.02 23.77 16.95
C ASN A 491 2.54 23.51 15.50
N LEU A 492 2.10 22.29 15.19
CA LEU A 492 1.55 21.97 13.87
C LEU A 492 0.27 22.76 13.57
N LEU A 493 -0.58 22.97 14.57
CA LEU A 493 -1.82 23.71 14.42
C LEU A 493 -1.60 25.23 14.32
N GLN A 494 -0.54 25.76 14.95
CA GLN A 494 -0.18 27.18 14.88
C GLN A 494 0.49 27.57 13.57
N ASN A 495 1.15 26.61 12.90
CA ASN A 495 1.80 26.83 11.60
C ASN A 495 0.88 26.54 10.40
N GLN A 496 -0.42 26.30 10.63
CA GLN A 496 -1.42 26.02 9.59
C GLN A 496 -2.35 27.22 9.31
N GLU A 497 -2.17 28.34 10.01
CA GLU A 497 -2.64 29.68 9.61
C GLU A 497 -1.69 30.30 8.58
#